data_AF-A0A1Q7Y626-F1
#
_entry.id   AF-A0A1Q7Y626-F1
#
_cell.length_a   1.000
_cell.length_b   1.000
_cell.length_c   1.000
_cell.angle_alpha   90.00
_cell.angle_beta   90.00
_cell.angle_gamma   90.00
#
_symmetry.space_group_name_H-M   'P 1'
#
loop_
_entity.id
_entity.type
_entity.pdbx_description
1 polymer ?
#
loop_
_entity_poly.entity_id
_entity_poly.type
_entity_poly.pdbx_seq_one_letter_code
_entity_poly.pdbx_strand_id
1 'polypeptide(L)'
;MYLLSSSVFCKQITCPRSELLAIYSATRMVTEIESLIEEHLAACDFCGAETQLLTKYPPTEEKFAPPEIPENLRCLAEAILCHHAPASQFSQSIAFEKQGLTLTDA
;
A
#
# COMPACT_ATOMS: atom_id res chain seq x y z
N MET A 1 -28.06 -14.69 4.67
CA MET A 1 -27.16 -13.85 3.85
C MET A 1 -26.23 -13.13 4.79
N TYR A 2 -24.99 -13.59 4.92
CA TYR A 2 -24.01 -12.91 5.78
C TYR A 2 -23.36 -11.78 4.98
N LEU A 3 -23.41 -10.58 5.54
CA LEU A 3 -22.64 -9.43 5.09
C LEU A 3 -21.16 -9.77 5.29
N LEU A 4 -20.44 -10.11 4.22
CA LEU A 4 -18.98 -10.18 4.24
C LEU A 4 -18.49 -8.75 4.46
N SER A 5 -18.15 -8.42 5.71
CA SER A 5 -17.45 -7.19 6.04
C SER A 5 -16.19 -7.12 5.20
N SER A 6 -15.87 -5.97 4.62
CA SER A 6 -14.65 -5.73 3.84
C SER A 6 -13.34 -5.91 4.64
N SER A 7 -13.43 -6.45 5.85
CA SER A 7 -12.33 -6.85 6.72
C SER A 7 -11.64 -8.17 6.34
N VAL A 8 -12.06 -8.87 5.26
CA VAL A 8 -11.48 -10.17 4.86
C VAL A 8 -10.27 -10.03 3.93
N PHE A 9 -10.16 -8.92 3.18
CA PHE A 9 -9.05 -8.68 2.26
C PHE A 9 -8.02 -7.74 2.90
N CYS A 10 -7.27 -8.25 3.87
CA CYS A 10 -6.20 -7.49 4.50
C CYS A 10 -5.03 -8.39 4.87
N LYS A 11 -3.81 -7.83 4.75
CA LYS A 11 -2.58 -8.54 5.11
C LYS A 11 -2.56 -8.79 6.62
N GLN A 12 -2.51 -10.06 6.99
CA GLN A 12 -2.44 -10.51 8.38
C GLN A 12 -0.98 -10.63 8.84
N ILE A 13 -0.78 -10.70 10.16
CA ILE A 13 0.51 -11.05 10.77
C ILE A 13 1.03 -12.41 10.27
N THR A 14 0.14 -13.35 9.94
CA THR A 14 0.49 -14.67 9.42
C THR A 14 0.81 -14.67 7.93
N CYS A 15 0.60 -13.55 7.23
CA CYS A 15 0.92 -13.47 5.81
C CYS A 15 2.44 -13.45 5.60
N PRO A 16 2.92 -14.13 4.54
CA PRO A 16 4.32 -14.07 4.18
C PRO A 16 4.73 -12.64 3.81
N ARG A 17 6.04 -12.40 3.93
CA ARG A 17 6.66 -11.16 3.49
C ARG A 17 6.53 -11.00 1.97
N SER A 18 6.35 -9.76 1.52
CA SER A 18 6.22 -9.41 0.11
C SER A 18 7.44 -9.84 -0.71
N GLU A 19 8.64 -9.71 -0.15
CA GLU A 19 9.88 -10.15 -0.80
C GLU A 19 9.89 -11.66 -1.05
N LEU A 20 9.30 -12.42 -0.13
CA LEU A 20 9.25 -13.87 -0.18
C LEU A 20 8.26 -14.34 -1.27
N LEU A 21 7.10 -13.68 -1.36
CA LEU A 21 6.14 -13.90 -2.46
C LEU A 21 6.71 -13.47 -3.82
N ALA A 22 7.49 -12.39 -3.87
CA ALA A 22 8.15 -11.94 -5.10
C ALA A 22 9.15 -12.98 -5.60
N ILE A 23 10.00 -13.51 -4.71
CA ILE A 23 10.92 -14.59 -5.07
C ILE A 23 10.14 -15.84 -5.52
N TYR A 24 9.10 -16.25 -4.77
CA TYR A 24 8.25 -17.38 -5.15
C TYR A 24 7.62 -17.22 -6.54
N SER A 25 7.17 -16.00 -6.87
CA SER A 25 6.57 -15.70 -8.18
C SER A 25 7.58 -15.67 -9.33
N ALA A 26 8.87 -15.43 -9.03
CA ALA A 26 9.93 -15.27 -10.02
C ALA A 26 10.76 -16.55 -10.22
N THR A 27 10.96 -17.35 -9.17
CA THR A 27 11.77 -18.56 -9.17
C THR A 27 11.13 -19.65 -8.33
N ARG A 28 11.33 -20.90 -8.76
CA ARG A 28 10.89 -22.06 -7.98
C ARG A 28 11.80 -22.22 -6.76
N MET A 29 11.23 -22.06 -5.56
CA MET A 29 11.95 -22.11 -4.28
C MET A 29 12.36 -23.54 -3.89
N VAL A 30 13.10 -23.67 -2.78
CA VAL A 30 13.30 -24.95 -2.09
C VAL A 30 11.93 -25.53 -1.72
N THR A 31 11.75 -26.83 -1.96
CA THR A 31 10.44 -27.53 -1.89
C THR A 31 9.69 -27.36 -0.56
N GLU A 32 10.41 -27.23 0.56
CA GLU A 32 9.78 -27.05 1.88
C GLU A 32 9.15 -25.65 2.07
N ILE A 33 9.73 -24.61 1.47
CA ILE A 33 9.20 -23.25 1.54
C ILE A 33 8.06 -23.08 0.52
N GLU A 34 8.19 -23.73 -0.65
CA GLU A 34 7.16 -23.77 -1.68
C GLU A 34 5.83 -24.30 -1.12
N SER A 35 5.85 -25.43 -0.39
CA SER A 35 4.63 -26.03 0.18
C SER A 35 3.95 -25.17 1.25
N LEU A 36 4.73 -24.51 2.12
CA LEU A 36 4.22 -23.58 3.13
C LEU A 36 3.52 -22.37 2.49
N ILE A 37 4.07 -21.85 1.40
CA ILE A 37 3.46 -20.74 0.65
C ILE A 37 2.18 -21.22 -0.02
N GLU A 38 2.20 -22.37 -0.69
CA GLU A 38 1.01 -22.94 -1.34
C GLU A 38 -0.15 -23.18 -0.35
N GLU A 39 0.15 -23.71 0.83
CA GLU A 39 -0.83 -23.89 1.90
C GLU A 39 -1.43 -22.53 2.33
N HIS A 40 -0.59 -21.50 2.49
CA HIS A 40 -1.06 -20.17 2.83
C HIS A 40 -1.92 -19.55 1.72
N LEU A 41 -1.51 -19.67 0.46
CA LEU A 41 -2.23 -19.12 -0.69
C LEU A 41 -3.62 -19.77 -0.86
N ALA A 42 -3.78 -21.02 -0.45
CA ALA A 42 -5.08 -21.69 -0.43
C ALA A 42 -6.06 -21.12 0.61
N ALA A 43 -5.55 -20.47 1.67
CA ALA A 43 -6.35 -19.93 2.77
C ALA A 43 -6.43 -18.39 2.80
N CYS A 44 -5.67 -17.70 1.95
CA CYS A 44 -5.50 -16.25 2.00
C CYS A 44 -5.73 -15.60 0.63
N ASP A 45 -6.92 -15.03 0.43
CA ASP A 45 -7.28 -14.31 -0.79
C ASP A 45 -6.35 -13.11 -1.07
N PHE A 46 -5.87 -12.44 -0.01
CA PHE A 46 -4.95 -11.30 -0.13
C PHE A 46 -3.63 -11.70 -0.78
N CYS A 47 -2.95 -12.71 -0.22
CA CYS A 47 -1.68 -13.17 -0.75
C CYS A 47 -1.85 -13.85 -2.12
N GLY A 48 -2.98 -14.53 -2.36
CA GLY A 48 -3.33 -15.04 -3.69
C GLY A 48 -3.39 -13.94 -4.76
N ALA A 49 -4.02 -12.81 -4.43
CA ALA A 49 -4.05 -11.65 -5.32
C ALA A 49 -2.67 -10.97 -5.46
N GLU A 50 -1.90 -10.87 -4.36
CA GLU A 50 -0.54 -10.32 -4.36
C GLU A 50 0.39 -11.14 -5.27
N THR A 51 0.33 -12.48 -5.22
CA THR A 51 1.11 -13.35 -6.10
C THR A 51 0.74 -13.17 -7.57
N GLN A 52 -0.56 -13.10 -7.90
CA GLN A 52 -1.00 -12.83 -9.27
C GLN A 52 -0.50 -11.48 -9.79
N LEU A 53 -0.52 -10.46 -8.92
CA LEU A 53 0.01 -9.13 -9.24
C LEU A 53 1.52 -9.22 -9.54
N LEU A 54 2.28 -9.88 -8.68
CA LEU A 54 3.74 -10.02 -8.82
C LEU A 54 4.14 -10.86 -10.05
N THR A 55 3.38 -11.89 -10.39
CA THR A 55 3.60 -12.65 -11.63
C THR A 55 3.35 -11.79 -12.87
N LYS A 56 2.34 -10.93 -12.84
CA LYS A 56 1.99 -10.06 -13.97
C LYS A 56 2.90 -8.84 -14.10
N TYR A 57 3.35 -8.31 -12.97
CA TYR A 57 4.19 -7.13 -12.85
C TYR A 57 5.38 -7.46 -11.93
N PRO A 58 6.38 -8.21 -12.44
CA PRO A 58 7.53 -8.56 -11.64
C PRO A 58 8.25 -7.29 -11.17
N PRO A 59 8.76 -7.26 -9.92
CA PRO A 59 9.53 -6.12 -9.44
C PRO A 59 10.71 -5.92 -10.39
N THR A 60 10.66 -4.83 -11.15
CA THR A 60 11.77 -4.43 -12.02
C THR A 60 12.72 -3.61 -11.18
N GLU A 61 14.04 -3.76 -11.36
CA GLU A 61 15.03 -2.84 -10.81
C GLU A 61 14.98 -1.48 -11.54
N GLU A 62 13.80 -0.92 -11.76
CA GLU A 62 13.71 0.48 -12.08
C GLU A 62 14.34 1.22 -10.91
N LYS A 63 15.44 1.94 -11.22
CA LYS A 63 16.06 2.85 -10.27
C LYS A 63 15.03 3.91 -9.93
N PHE A 64 14.25 3.64 -8.90
CA PHE A 64 13.38 4.61 -8.28
C PHE A 64 14.30 5.70 -7.73
N ALA A 65 14.42 6.79 -8.50
CA ALA A 65 14.97 8.02 -7.99
C ALA A 65 13.82 8.67 -7.21
N PRO A 66 13.86 8.66 -5.86
CA PRO A 66 12.85 9.36 -5.10
C PRO A 66 12.83 10.81 -5.59
N PRO A 67 11.66 11.36 -5.96
CA PRO A 67 11.61 12.76 -6.37
C PRO A 67 12.09 13.62 -5.21
N GLU A 68 12.88 14.65 -5.52
CA GLU A 68 13.29 15.63 -4.53
C GLU A 68 12.03 16.34 -4.01
N ILE A 69 11.86 16.35 -2.68
CA ILE A 69 10.75 17.08 -2.06
C ILE A 69 11.01 18.58 -2.25
N PRO A 70 10.10 19.33 -2.90
CA PRO A 70 10.22 20.77 -3.02
C PRO A 70 10.40 21.44 -1.65
N GLU A 71 11.29 22.43 -1.56
CA GLU A 71 11.70 23.02 -0.28
C GLU A 71 10.52 23.55 0.55
N ASN A 72 9.54 24.19 -0.09
CA ASN A 72 8.34 24.66 0.59
C ASN A 72 7.51 23.53 1.22
N LEU A 73 7.44 22.36 0.55
CA LEU A 73 6.76 21.19 1.08
C LEU A 73 7.56 20.51 2.19
N ARG A 74 8.90 20.54 2.11
CA ARG A 74 9.79 20.08 3.16
C ARG A 74 9.63 20.93 4.43
N CYS A 75 9.74 22.25 4.32
CA CYS A 75 9.54 23.15 5.46
C CYS A 75 8.14 22.98 6.10
N LEU A 76 7.10 22.79 5.28
CA LEU A 76 5.75 22.55 5.79
C LEU A 76 5.67 21.21 6.53
N ALA A 77 6.20 20.13 5.95
CA ALA A 77 6.20 18.81 6.57
C ALA A 77 6.96 18.82 7.89
N GLU A 78 8.13 19.47 7.93
CA GLU A 78 8.94 19.64 9.13
C GLU A 78 8.20 20.47 10.19
N ALA A 79 7.56 21.58 9.83
CA ALA A 79 6.76 22.37 10.76
C ALA A 79 5.61 21.54 11.35
N ILE A 80 4.90 20.78 10.52
CA ILE A 80 3.81 19.89 10.97
C ILE A 80 4.34 18.84 11.94
N LEU A 81 5.41 18.12 11.57
CA LEU A 81 5.95 17.01 12.37
C LEU A 81 6.62 17.49 13.66
N CYS A 82 7.31 18.63 13.63
CA CYS A 82 7.95 19.22 14.80
C CYS A 82 6.94 19.89 15.74
N HIS A 83 5.76 20.30 15.25
CA HIS A 83 4.69 20.89 16.07
C HIS A 83 3.59 19.89 16.49
N HIS A 84 3.59 18.66 16.00
CA HIS A 84 2.64 17.61 16.40
C HIS A 84 3.31 16.37 17.02
N ALA A 85 3.36 16.35 18.35
CA ALA A 85 3.01 15.15 19.10
C ALA A 85 1.62 15.38 19.73
N PRO A 86 0.62 14.47 19.70
CA PRO A 86 0.42 13.22 18.95
C PRO A 86 -0.57 13.36 17.77
N ALA A 87 -0.54 12.37 16.87
CA ALA A 87 -1.20 12.29 15.57
C ALA A 87 -2.75 12.12 15.59
N SER A 88 -3.52 13.14 16.02
CA SER A 88 -4.99 13.05 16.00
C SER A 88 -5.75 14.15 15.24
N GLN A 89 -5.08 15.11 14.60
CA GLN A 89 -5.79 16.27 14.01
C GLN A 89 -5.58 16.49 12.51
N PHE A 90 -4.97 15.56 11.80
CA PHE A 90 -4.68 15.72 10.36
C PHE A 90 -5.90 15.62 9.43
N SER A 91 -7.12 15.52 9.97
CA SER A 91 -8.35 15.35 9.19
C SER A 91 -9.13 16.64 8.91
N GLN A 92 -8.64 17.82 9.30
CA GLN A 92 -9.45 19.06 9.18
C GLN A 92 -9.05 20.03 8.05
N SER A 93 -7.94 19.81 7.33
CA SER A 93 -7.46 20.82 6.37
C SER A 93 -7.87 20.62 4.90
N ILE A 94 -8.53 19.51 4.52
CA ILE A 94 -9.12 19.36 3.16
C ILE A 94 -10.55 19.93 3.11
N ALA A 95 -10.72 21.14 3.66
CA ALA A 95 -12.00 21.86 3.65
C ALA A 95 -11.91 23.29 3.09
N PHE A 96 -10.71 23.79 2.76
CA PHE A 96 -10.53 25.21 2.38
C PHE A 96 -10.35 25.53 0.89
N GLU A 97 -10.44 24.55 -0.02
CA GLU A 97 -10.39 24.80 -1.48
C GLU A 97 -11.68 24.38 -2.22
N LYS A 98 -12.85 24.77 -1.71
CA LYS A 98 -14.13 24.65 -2.45
C LYS A 98 -14.91 25.96 -2.52
N GLN A 99 -14.23 27.08 -2.76
CA GLN A 99 -14.90 28.38 -2.97
C GLN A 99 -14.42 29.12 -4.24
N GLY A 100 -13.91 28.40 -5.25
CA GLY A 100 -13.36 29.00 -6.48
C GLY A 100 -13.87 28.44 -7.80
N LEU A 101 -14.97 27.67 -7.84
CA LEU A 101 -15.56 27.17 -9.09
C LEU A 101 -17.08 27.39 -9.08
N THR A 102 -17.51 28.65 -9.09
CA THR A 102 -18.84 28.98 -9.59
C THR A 102 -18.74 29.15 -11.10
N LEU A 103 -19.18 28.13 -11.84
CA LEU A 103 -19.40 28.22 -13.27
C LEU A 103 -20.60 29.14 -13.49
N THR A 104 -20.37 30.41 -13.85
CA THR A 104 -21.43 31.31 -14.25
C THR A 104 -21.81 31.00 -15.70
N ASP A 105 -22.85 30.17 -15.87
CA ASP A 105 -23.59 30.09 -17.13
C ASP A 105 -24.69 31.17 -17.10
N ALA A 106 -24.52 32.22 -17.91
CA ALA A 106 -25.59 33.09 -18.39
C ALA A 106 -25.16 33.74 -19.71
#